data_AF-G8TZZ7-F1
#
_entry.id   AF-G8TZZ7-F1
#
_cell.length_a   1.000
_cell.length_b   1.000
_cell.length_c   1.000
_cell.angle_alpha   90.00
_cell.angle_beta   90.00
_cell.angle_gamma   90.00
#
_symmetry.space_group_name_H-M   'P 1'
#
loop_
_entity.id
_entity.type
_entity.pdbx_description
1 polymer ?
#
loop_
_entity_poly.entity_id
_entity_poly.type
_entity_poly.pdbx_seq_one_letter_code
_entity_poly.pdbx_strand_id
1 'polypeptide(L)'
;MDFETVALERGLDELVALTAHAVRAPLGLGDPVAQTDGWYWSMVGDPGHRWTVSVATRHQWRHDGLVAVWQRTAGHLVAQWVWEVAWQSGQWTDQWWMRPVEGRWTRTPVPPDPVWGLTPSAIKPA
;
A
#
# COMPACT_ATOMS: atom_id res chain seq x y z
N MET A 1 -18.01 -2.53 -15.02
CA MET A 1 -16.90 -2.94 -14.15
C MET A 1 -15.84 -1.85 -14.27
N ASP A 2 -15.54 -1.17 -13.17
CA ASP A 2 -14.50 -0.13 -13.15
C ASP A 2 -13.10 -0.77 -13.09
N PHE A 3 -12.07 0.02 -13.42
CA PHE A 3 -10.68 -0.45 -13.41
C PHE A 3 -10.20 -0.82 -12.00
N GLU A 4 -10.74 -0.20 -10.95
CA GLU A 4 -10.37 -0.45 -9.55
C GLU A 4 -10.78 -1.86 -9.11
N THR A 5 -12.01 -2.27 -9.43
CA THR A 5 -12.51 -3.62 -9.16
C THR A 5 -11.64 -4.66 -9.85
N VAL A 6 -11.32 -4.47 -11.14
CA VAL A 6 -10.46 -5.40 -11.89
C VAL A 6 -9.05 -5.47 -11.28
N ALA A 7 -8.50 -4.33 -10.85
CA ALA A 7 -7.18 -4.29 -10.23
C ALA A 7 -7.16 -5.05 -8.90
N LEU A 8 -8.16 -4.86 -8.05
CA LEU A 8 -8.30 -5.56 -6.76
C LEU A 8 -8.51 -7.07 -6.97
N GLU A 9 -9.32 -7.47 -7.95
CA GLU A 9 -9.54 -8.88 -8.29
C GLU A 9 -8.24 -9.59 -8.71
N ARG A 10 -7.32 -8.88 -9.37
CA ARG A 10 -6.03 -9.44 -9.81
C ARG A 10 -5.03 -9.64 -8.68
N GLY A 11 -5.10 -8.84 -7.61
CA GLY A 11 -4.22 -8.95 -6.44
C GLY A 11 -4.90 -9.60 -5.22
N LEU A 12 -5.93 -10.42 -5.42
CA LEU A 12 -6.69 -11.01 -4.31
C LEU A 12 -5.81 -11.78 -3.33
N ASP A 13 -4.83 -12.55 -3.80
CA ASP A 13 -3.95 -13.32 -2.90
C ASP A 13 -3.10 -12.41 -2.00
N GLU A 14 -2.58 -11.31 -2.55
CA GLU A 14 -1.79 -10.31 -1.83
C GLU A 14 -2.65 -9.54 -0.84
N LEU A 15 -3.88 -9.18 -1.25
CA LEU A 15 -4.88 -8.55 -0.39
C LEU A 15 -5.32 -9.48 0.75
N VAL A 16 -5.53 -10.77 0.49
CA VAL A 16 -5.88 -11.75 1.52
C VAL A 16 -4.76 -11.87 2.54
N ALA A 17 -3.50 -11.98 2.09
CA ALA A 17 -2.36 -12.01 2.99
C ALA A 17 -2.25 -10.71 3.81
N LEU A 18 -2.38 -9.54 3.17
CA LEU A 18 -2.33 -8.27 3.88
C LEU A 18 -3.46 -8.12 4.91
N THR A 19 -4.70 -8.39 4.51
CA THR A 19 -5.89 -8.20 5.36
C THR A 19 -5.99 -9.21 6.51
N ALA A 20 -5.35 -10.37 6.39
CA ALA A 20 -5.27 -11.35 7.47
C ALA A 20 -4.34 -10.91 8.63
N HIS A 21 -3.37 -10.03 8.36
CA HIS A 21 -2.27 -9.73 9.29
C HIS A 21 -2.13 -8.24 9.63
N ALA A 22 -2.95 -7.37 9.04
CA ALA A 22 -2.94 -5.94 9.28
C ALA A 22 -4.34 -5.40 9.64
N VAL A 23 -4.38 -4.36 10.47
CA VAL A 23 -5.61 -3.72 10.94
C VAL A 23 -6.12 -2.72 9.91
N ARG A 24 -7.40 -2.82 9.53
CA ARG A 24 -8.01 -1.85 8.61
C ARG A 24 -8.14 -0.48 9.27
N ALA A 25 -7.74 0.56 8.55
CA ALA A 25 -7.66 1.95 8.99
C ALA A 25 -8.44 2.91 8.06
N PRO A 26 -9.78 2.81 7.99
CA PRO A 26 -10.55 3.48 6.94
C PRO A 26 -10.73 4.99 7.17
N LEU A 27 -10.52 5.49 8.40
CA LEU A 27 -10.80 6.89 8.79
C LEU A 27 -9.54 7.77 8.96
N GLY A 28 -8.34 7.21 8.78
CA GLY A 28 -7.07 7.91 9.05
C GLY A 28 -6.40 8.44 7.79
N LEU A 29 -6.44 9.77 7.60
CA LEU A 29 -5.87 10.55 6.50
C LEU A 29 -4.44 10.11 6.08
N GLY A 30 -4.32 9.14 5.18
CA GLY A 30 -3.04 8.66 4.64
C GLY A 30 -2.03 8.09 5.63
N ASP A 31 -2.37 8.01 6.92
CA ASP A 31 -1.71 7.34 8.04
C ASP A 31 -2.71 7.28 9.22
N PRO A 32 -3.10 6.09 9.71
CA PRO A 32 -3.92 6.00 10.92
C PRO A 32 -3.17 6.51 12.15
N VAL A 33 -3.79 7.44 12.88
CA VAL A 33 -3.35 7.78 14.24
C VAL A 33 -3.60 6.56 15.14
N ALA A 34 -2.57 5.74 15.30
CA ALA A 34 -2.56 4.55 16.14
C ALA A 34 -1.39 4.63 17.12
N GLN A 35 -1.67 4.37 18.40
CA GLN A 35 -0.67 4.34 19.47
C GLN A 35 -0.06 2.96 19.70
N THR A 36 -0.49 1.97 18.92
CA THR A 36 -0.10 0.56 19.07
C THR A 36 0.78 0.10 17.93
N ASP A 37 1.68 -0.82 18.27
CA ASP A 37 2.57 -1.48 17.32
C ASP A 37 1.78 -2.37 16.36
N GLY A 38 2.29 -2.51 15.15
CA GLY A 38 1.73 -3.42 14.16
C GLY A 38 1.54 -2.79 12.79
N TRP A 39 0.76 -3.50 11.99
CA TRP A 39 0.53 -3.20 10.59
C TRP A 39 -0.89 -2.69 10.39
N TYR A 40 -1.03 -1.69 9.55
CA TYR A 40 -2.32 -1.07 9.23
C TYR A 40 -2.47 -0.93 7.73
N TRP A 41 -3.70 -0.95 7.23
CA TRP A 41 -3.96 -0.78 5.81
C TRP A 41 -5.22 0.03 5.51
N SER A 42 -5.24 0.65 4.34
CA SER A 42 -6.44 1.26 3.73
C SER A 42 -6.44 0.98 2.24
N MET A 43 -7.62 1.02 1.63
CA MET A 43 -7.78 0.83 0.19
C MET A 43 -8.62 1.96 -0.42
N VAL A 44 -8.63 2.01 -1.76
CA VAL A 44 -9.51 2.91 -2.51
C VAL A 44 -10.96 2.81 -2.02
N GLY A 45 -11.62 3.96 -1.87
CA GLY A 45 -12.97 4.08 -1.31
C GLY A 45 -13.03 4.24 0.22
N ASP A 46 -11.94 4.01 0.96
CA ASP A 46 -11.88 4.37 2.38
C ASP A 46 -11.79 5.90 2.55
N PRO A 47 -12.56 6.53 3.47
CA PRO A 47 -12.56 7.99 3.66
C PRO A 47 -11.19 8.63 3.95
N GLY A 48 -10.26 7.88 4.55
CA GLY A 48 -8.89 8.33 4.85
C GLY A 48 -7.87 8.02 3.75
N HIS A 49 -8.26 7.33 2.69
CA HIS A 49 -7.34 6.92 1.63
C HIS A 49 -7.07 8.10 0.68
N ARG A 50 -5.84 8.62 0.73
CA ARG A 50 -5.46 9.88 0.05
C ARG A 50 -4.98 9.71 -1.39
N TRP A 51 -4.74 8.49 -1.85
CA TRP A 51 -4.25 8.24 -3.20
C TRP A 51 -5.41 8.16 -4.18
N THR A 52 -5.15 8.55 -5.41
CA THR A 52 -6.19 8.73 -6.43
C THR A 52 -5.73 8.17 -7.77
N VAL A 53 -6.69 8.07 -8.68
CA VAL A 53 -6.43 7.81 -10.09
C VAL A 53 -5.73 9.03 -10.70
N SER A 54 -4.47 8.88 -11.08
CA SER A 54 -3.67 9.96 -11.69
C SER A 54 -3.82 10.03 -13.20
N VAL A 55 -4.25 8.94 -13.84
CA VAL A 55 -4.56 8.89 -15.27
C VAL A 55 -5.84 8.09 -15.49
N ALA A 56 -6.81 8.66 -16.22
CA ALA A 56 -8.03 7.99 -16.62
C ALA A 56 -8.42 8.37 -18.05
N THR A 57 -8.03 7.55 -19.01
CA THR A 57 -8.35 7.71 -20.44
C THR A 57 -8.83 6.38 -21.03
N ARG A 58 -9.29 6.39 -22.29
CA ARG A 58 -9.71 5.17 -22.99
C ARG A 58 -8.59 4.12 -23.16
N HIS A 59 -7.33 4.55 -23.13
CA HIS A 59 -6.17 3.70 -23.45
C HIS A 59 -5.20 3.52 -22.28
N GLN A 60 -5.44 4.24 -21.18
CA GLN A 60 -4.56 4.25 -20.04
C GLN A 60 -5.34 4.56 -18.77
N TRP A 61 -5.04 3.80 -17.73
CA TRP A 61 -5.53 4.03 -16.38
C TRP A 61 -4.37 3.83 -15.39
N ARG A 62 -4.25 4.67 -14.36
CA ARG A 62 -3.21 4.55 -13.33
C ARG A 62 -3.76 5.00 -11.99
N HIS A 63 -3.56 4.19 -10.96
CA HIS A 63 -3.84 4.52 -9.56
C HIS A 63 -2.54 4.49 -8.77
N ASP A 64 -2.16 5.63 -8.17
CA ASP A 64 -0.83 5.81 -7.56
C ASP A 64 -0.65 5.09 -6.21
N GLY A 65 -1.73 4.56 -5.66
CA GLY A 65 -1.70 3.74 -4.46
C GLY A 65 -3.04 3.09 -4.21
N LEU A 66 -3.36 2.00 -4.90
CA LEU A 66 -4.63 1.27 -4.75
C LEU A 66 -4.83 0.75 -3.32
N VAL A 67 -3.73 0.39 -2.69
CA VAL A 67 -3.63 -0.03 -1.29
C VAL A 67 -2.50 0.74 -0.65
N ALA A 68 -2.71 1.18 0.59
CA ALA A 68 -1.67 1.77 1.42
C ALA A 68 -1.51 0.96 2.70
N VAL A 69 -0.26 0.78 3.14
CA VAL A 69 0.10 -0.01 4.30
C VAL A 69 1.09 0.77 5.17
N TRP A 70 0.92 0.68 6.49
CA TRP A 70 1.76 1.36 7.48
C TRP A 70 2.29 0.37 8.50
N GLN A 71 3.56 0.51 8.85
CA GLN A 71 4.18 -0.21 9.96
C GLN A 71 4.46 0.75 11.12
N ARG A 72 4.01 0.38 12.32
CA ARG A 72 4.28 1.11 13.56
C ARG A 72 5.06 0.27 14.57
N THR A 73 5.97 0.93 15.27
CA THR A 73 6.75 0.38 16.38
C THR A 73 6.86 1.42 17.50
N ALA A 74 6.67 1.00 18.75
CA ALA A 74 6.43 1.88 19.90
C ALA A 74 5.41 3.01 19.62
N GLY A 75 4.35 2.71 18.85
CA GLY A 75 3.34 3.70 18.43
C GLY A 75 3.82 4.74 17.39
N HIS A 76 5.07 4.69 16.95
CA HIS A 76 5.61 5.58 15.91
C HIS A 76 5.56 4.93 14.54
N LEU A 77 5.25 5.71 13.51
CA LEU A 77 5.32 5.26 12.12
C LEU A 77 6.78 5.04 11.72
N VAL A 78 7.08 3.84 11.21
CA VAL A 78 8.43 3.46 10.78
C VAL A 78 8.53 3.48 9.25
N ALA A 79 7.51 2.97 8.57
CA ALA A 79 7.51 2.87 7.11
C ALA A 79 6.10 2.83 6.54
N GLN A 80 5.99 3.21 5.26
CA GLN A 80 4.77 3.20 4.46
C GLN A 80 5.01 2.44 3.16
N TRP A 81 4.00 1.70 2.71
CA TRP A 81 3.98 1.08 1.40
C TRP A 81 2.73 1.51 0.64
N VAL A 82 2.87 1.65 -0.67
CA VAL A 82 1.73 1.85 -1.57
C VAL A 82 1.84 0.93 -2.78
N TRP A 83 0.70 0.38 -3.17
CA TRP A 83 0.60 -0.47 -4.35
C TRP A 83 0.10 0.36 -5.53
N GLU A 84 1.02 0.73 -6.43
CA GLU A 84 0.67 1.38 -7.68
C GLU A 84 0.21 0.34 -8.68
N VAL A 85 -0.92 0.59 -9.34
CA VAL A 85 -1.43 -0.29 -10.40
C VAL A 85 -1.77 0.56 -11.61
N ALA A 86 -1.38 0.08 -12.79
CA ALA A 86 -1.64 0.73 -14.06
C ALA A 86 -2.11 -0.27 -15.11
N TRP A 87 -2.98 0.22 -15.98
CA TRP A 87 -3.35 -0.42 -17.23
C TRP A 87 -2.96 0.49 -18.39
N GLN A 88 -2.23 -0.04 -19.36
CA GLN A 88 -1.82 0.69 -20.56
C GLN A 88 -1.82 -0.23 -21.76
N SER A 89 -2.48 0.18 -22.83
CA SER A 89 -2.43 -0.53 -24.12
C SER A 89 -2.79 -2.04 -24.02
N GLY A 90 -3.78 -2.39 -23.18
CA GLY A 90 -4.22 -3.78 -23.00
C GLY A 90 -3.39 -4.59 -22.00
N GLN A 91 -2.36 -4.01 -21.37
CA GLN A 91 -1.52 -4.68 -20.39
C GLN A 91 -1.69 -4.06 -19.00
N TRP A 92 -1.70 -4.92 -17.99
CA TRP A 92 -1.66 -4.54 -16.58
C TRP A 92 -0.22 -4.58 -16.07
N THR A 93 0.12 -3.61 -15.24
CA THR A 93 1.38 -3.56 -14.50
C THR A 93 1.08 -3.11 -13.08
N ASP A 94 1.82 -3.63 -12.14
CA ASP A 94 1.69 -3.26 -10.74
C ASP A 94 3.07 -3.17 -10.09
N GLN A 95 3.16 -2.37 -9.02
CA GLN A 95 4.42 -2.10 -8.36
C GLN A 95 4.21 -1.61 -6.93
N TRP A 96 4.98 -2.17 -5.99
CA TRP A 96 5.07 -1.63 -4.65
C TRP A 96 6.11 -0.50 -4.56
N TRP A 97 5.74 0.56 -3.87
CA TRP A 97 6.63 1.62 -3.42
C TRP A 97 6.70 1.58 -1.91
N MET A 98 7.89 1.78 -1.35
CA MET A 98 8.12 1.86 0.08
C MET A 98 8.79 3.19 0.43
N ARG A 99 8.43 3.76 1.57
CA ARG A 99 9.08 4.94 2.12
C ARG A 99 9.27 4.76 3.64
N PRO A 100 10.52 4.74 4.14
CA PRO A 100 10.78 4.90 5.57
C PRO A 100 10.34 6.30 6.03
N VAL A 101 10.01 6.48 7.30
CA VAL A 101 9.50 7.78 7.81
C VAL A 101 10.43 8.97 7.52
N GLU A 102 11.75 8.76 7.54
CA GLU A 102 12.77 9.77 7.22
C GLU A 102 13.32 9.65 5.78
N GLY A 103 12.74 8.75 4.97
CA GLY A 103 13.25 8.40 3.65
C GLY A 103 12.42 8.96 2.49
N ARG A 104 12.91 8.67 1.29
CA ARG A 104 12.19 8.91 0.03
C ARG A 104 11.44 7.65 -0.40
N TRP A 105 10.43 7.83 -1.26
CA TRP A 105 9.81 6.72 -1.95
C TRP A 105 10.83 5.99 -2.82
N THR A 106 10.91 4.67 -2.66
CA THR A 106 11.71 3.79 -3.49
C THR A 106 10.86 2.64 -3.99
N ARG A 107 11.12 2.23 -5.22
CA ARG A 107 10.49 1.06 -5.83
C ARG A 107 10.99 -0.19 -5.11
N THR A 108 10.08 -1.06 -4.68
CA THR A 108 10.41 -2.35 -4.06
C THR A 108 9.67 -3.49 -4.76
N PRO A 109 10.36 -4.55 -5.21
CA PRO A 109 9.67 -5.71 -5.79
C PRO A 109 8.91 -6.53 -4.73
N VAL A 110 9.17 -6.28 -3.44
CA VAL A 110 8.60 -7.05 -2.34
C VAL A 110 7.40 -6.30 -1.77
N PRO A 111 6.21 -6.92 -1.70
CA PRO A 111 5.07 -6.37 -0.97
C PRO A 111 5.42 -6.19 0.52
N PRO A 112 4.69 -5.34 1.27
CA PRO A 112 4.79 -5.35 2.72
C PRO A 112 4.45 -6.75 3.22
N ASP A 113 5.32 -7.32 4.05
CA ASP A 113 5.12 -8.65 4.61
C ASP A 113 4.77 -8.54 6.10
N PRO A 114 3.46 -8.51 6.43
CA PRO A 114 3.00 -8.49 7.81
C PRO A 114 3.06 -9.88 8.50
N VAL A 115 3.39 -10.95 7.75
CA VAL A 115 3.45 -12.34 8.25
C VAL A 115 4.74 -12.58 9.04
N TRP A 116 5.86 -11.95 8.67
CA TRP A 116 7.10 -12.00 9.46
C TRP A 116 7.15 -10.85 10.45
N GLY A 117 6.60 -11.09 11.63
CA GLY A 117 6.92 -10.29 12.81
C GLY A 117 8.40 -10.44 13.19
N LEU A 118 9.36 -9.90 12.43
CA LEU A 118 10.78 -9.84 12.82
C LEU A 118 11.49 -8.61 12.21
N THR A 119 11.52 -7.52 12.99
CA THR A 119 12.60 -6.53 13.13
C THR A 119 13.12 -5.73 11.92
N PRO A 120 13.38 -4.41 12.06
CA PRO A 120 14.11 -3.60 11.10
C PRO A 120 15.63 -3.90 11.12
N SER A 121 16.01 -5.14 10.85
CA SER A 121 17.43 -5.55 10.76
C SER A 121 17.93 -5.62 9.31
N ALA A 122 17.07 -5.45 8.31
CA ALA A 122 17.43 -5.54 6.90
C ALA A 122 17.67 -4.18 6.21
N ILE A 123 17.42 -3.06 6.87
CA ILE A 123 17.81 -1.74 6.38
C ILE A 123 18.98 -1.24 7.23
N LYS A 124 20.18 -1.76 6.96
CA LYS A 124 21.39 -1.03 7.35
C LYS A 124 21.47 0.20 6.45
N PRO A 125 21.57 1.43 7.01
CA PRO A 125 22.04 2.55 6.21
C PRO A 125 23.46 2.21 5.73
N ALA A 126 23.73 2.49 4.45
CA ALA A 126 25.08 2.50 3.92
C ALA A 126 25.91 3.60 4.60
#